data_AF-A0A653UWN7-F1
#
_entry.id   AF-A0A653UWN7-F1
#
_cell.length_a   1.000
_cell.length_b   1.000
_cell.length_c   1.000
_cell.angle_alpha   90.00
_cell.angle_beta   90.00
_cell.angle_gamma   90.00
#
_symmetry.space_group_name_H-M   'P 1'
#
loop_
_entity.id
_entity.type
_entity.pdbx_description
1 polymer ?
#
loop_
_entity_poly.entity_id
_entity_poly.type
_entity_poly.pdbx_seq_one_letter_code
_entity_poly.pdbx_strand_id
1 'polypeptide(L)'
;MTFRKLAYGASAVAIMMSASTAVFAQETTGGISGVVYDAAGSPVGGATVTVVHVPSGTTSTTFTDPNGQFSSRGLRVGGPYLVRSASAAGDAAAQVATIGIGTPVSIELVIAGAGESAAQVDDVVVTGVRSGGLRTSPRSNLNLADIETLPSIGRDIMALDAGILVGEVLDTFDNGIAVAITDISATCHMPDVIEAPYRPAMLNEGETGTTFRLGGPSCLAGDIIGDYVFETPPTSGTRIAFLDQAHYSMVKTNTFNGVPLPAIALWNSETDALRLVREFDYSEFRDRLS
;
A
#
# COMPACT_ATOMS: atom_id res chain seq x y z
N MET A 1 70.71 5.85 -16.87
CA MET A 1 69.76 6.51 -15.93
C MET A 1 68.39 6.58 -16.60
N THR A 2 67.77 5.46 -17.02
CA THR A 2 66.70 5.59 -18.05
C THR A 2 65.73 4.40 -18.22
N PHE A 3 65.30 3.71 -17.15
CA PHE A 3 64.22 2.71 -17.30
C PHE A 3 63.15 2.72 -16.19
N ARG A 4 63.49 3.13 -14.95
CA ARG A 4 62.49 3.23 -13.86
C ARG A 4 61.45 4.35 -14.07
N LYS A 5 61.76 5.41 -14.84
CA LYS A 5 60.83 6.53 -15.05
C LYS A 5 59.74 6.26 -16.11
N LEU A 6 59.97 5.34 -17.05
CA LEU A 6 58.94 4.94 -18.03
C LEU A 6 57.88 4.01 -17.41
N ALA A 7 58.28 3.14 -16.48
CA ALA A 7 57.36 2.20 -15.83
C ALA A 7 56.27 2.91 -15.00
N TYR A 8 56.61 4.01 -14.32
CA TYR A 8 55.63 4.81 -13.57
C TYR A 8 54.65 5.56 -14.48
N GLY A 9 55.09 5.99 -15.67
CA GLY A 9 54.23 6.68 -16.64
C GLY A 9 53.18 5.76 -17.26
N ALA A 10 53.56 4.53 -17.63
CA ALA A 10 52.63 3.55 -18.21
C ALA A 10 51.56 3.10 -17.19
N SER A 11 51.93 2.97 -15.92
CA SER A 11 50.99 2.57 -14.87
C SER A 11 49.97 3.66 -14.54
N ALA A 12 50.33 4.94 -14.66
CA ALA A 12 49.42 6.07 -14.41
C ALA A 12 48.33 6.19 -15.50
N VAL A 13 48.67 5.90 -16.76
CA VAL A 13 47.71 5.93 -17.87
C VAL A 13 46.72 4.76 -17.78
N ALA A 14 47.18 3.58 -17.33
CA ALA A 14 46.31 2.42 -17.14
C ALA A 14 45.28 2.60 -16.00
N ILE A 15 45.63 3.36 -14.96
CA ILE A 15 44.72 3.70 -13.85
C ILE A 15 43.69 4.76 -14.29
N MET A 16 44.05 5.70 -15.17
CA MET A 16 43.08 6.70 -15.68
C MET A 16 42.06 6.11 -16.66
N MET A 17 42.42 5.09 -17.44
CA MET A 17 41.48 4.45 -18.38
C MET A 17 40.49 3.49 -17.72
N SER A 18 40.79 3.00 -16.50
CA SER A 18 39.90 2.13 -15.73
C SER A 18 38.83 2.90 -14.92
N ALA A 19 38.87 4.24 -14.93
CA ALA A 19 37.88 5.11 -14.31
C ALA A 19 36.72 5.48 -15.27
N SER A 20 36.40 4.60 -16.22
CA SER A 20 35.18 4.71 -17.03
C SER A 20 34.00 4.43 -16.11
N THR A 21 33.50 5.48 -15.44
CA THR A 21 32.34 5.42 -14.55
C THR A 21 31.19 4.72 -15.27
N ALA A 22 30.69 3.63 -14.68
CA ALA A 22 29.42 3.07 -15.06
C ALA A 22 28.38 4.21 -14.96
N VAL A 23 27.90 4.67 -16.12
CA VAL A 23 26.72 5.52 -16.16
C VAL A 23 25.58 4.63 -15.71
N PHE A 24 25.21 4.75 -14.43
CA PHE A 24 23.95 4.21 -13.96
C PHE A 24 22.85 5.01 -14.67
N ALA A 25 22.22 4.40 -15.67
CA ALA A 25 20.97 4.90 -16.21
C ALA A 25 19.95 4.84 -15.08
N GLN A 26 19.77 5.96 -14.38
CA GLN A 26 18.70 6.08 -13.41
C GLN A 26 17.39 6.21 -14.19
N GLU A 27 16.67 5.11 -14.30
CA GLU A 27 15.27 5.11 -14.74
C GLU A 27 14.46 5.83 -13.66
N THR A 28 14.25 7.13 -13.82
CA THR A 28 13.29 7.92 -13.03
C THR A 28 11.90 7.88 -13.63
N THR A 29 11.67 6.96 -14.56
CA THR A 29 10.44 6.87 -15.34
C THR A 29 9.60 5.67 -14.91
N GLY A 30 8.28 5.87 -14.93
CA GLY A 30 7.29 4.83 -14.78
C GLY A 30 6.74 4.38 -16.13
N GLY A 31 5.78 3.45 -16.08
CA GLY A 31 5.09 2.98 -17.27
C GLY A 31 3.65 2.58 -16.97
N ILE A 32 2.84 2.54 -18.02
CA ILE A 32 1.51 1.93 -18.03
C ILE A 32 1.53 0.84 -19.09
N SER A 33 1.11 -0.35 -18.72
CA SER A 33 0.82 -1.45 -19.64
C SER A 33 -0.63 -1.85 -19.52
N GLY A 34 -1.17 -2.55 -20.51
CA GLY A 34 -2.54 -3.00 -20.42
C GLY A 34 -3.02 -3.73 -21.65
N VAL A 35 -4.26 -4.18 -21.59
CA VAL A 35 -4.95 -4.83 -22.71
C VAL A 35 -6.26 -4.09 -22.97
N VAL A 36 -6.60 -3.93 -24.25
CA VAL A 36 -7.86 -3.35 -24.70
C VAL A 36 -8.76 -4.46 -25.22
N TYR A 37 -9.96 -4.57 -24.66
CA TYR A 37 -11.01 -5.50 -25.07
C TYR A 37 -12.20 -4.76 -25.67
N ASP A 38 -12.95 -5.44 -26.53
CA ASP A 38 -14.26 -4.98 -26.97
C ASP A 38 -15.38 -5.38 -25.98
N ALA A 39 -16.60 -4.90 -26.23
CA ALA A 39 -17.78 -5.24 -25.43
C ALA A 39 -18.13 -6.75 -25.44
N ALA A 40 -17.53 -7.54 -26.34
CA ALA A 40 -17.68 -8.99 -26.44
C ALA A 40 -16.52 -9.75 -25.77
N GLY A 41 -15.56 -9.06 -25.16
CA GLY A 41 -14.38 -9.64 -24.49
C GLY A 41 -13.26 -10.08 -25.44
N SER A 42 -13.30 -9.69 -26.72
CA SER A 42 -12.23 -9.99 -27.68
C SER A 42 -11.16 -8.88 -27.66
N PRO A 43 -9.86 -9.22 -27.78
CA PRO A 43 -8.79 -8.23 -27.79
C PRO A 43 -8.85 -7.34 -29.05
N VAL A 44 -8.67 -6.03 -28.86
CA VAL A 44 -8.75 -5.03 -29.94
C VAL A 44 -7.35 -4.59 -30.35
N GLY A 45 -6.88 -5.12 -31.48
CA GLY A 45 -5.61 -4.73 -32.08
C GLY A 45 -5.69 -3.48 -32.94
N GLY A 46 -4.62 -2.69 -32.96
CA GLY A 46 -4.54 -1.45 -33.75
C GLY A 46 -5.29 -0.25 -33.16
N ALA A 47 -5.70 -0.31 -31.89
CA ALA A 47 -6.29 0.82 -31.17
C ALA A 47 -5.22 1.86 -30.83
N THR A 48 -5.54 3.15 -30.98
CA THR A 48 -4.67 4.26 -30.58
C THR A 48 -4.90 4.55 -29.10
N VAL A 49 -3.89 4.33 -28.27
CA VAL A 49 -3.92 4.61 -26.83
C VAL A 49 -3.18 5.91 -26.55
N THR A 50 -3.88 6.89 -26.00
CA THR A 50 -3.36 8.19 -25.56
C THR A 50 -3.34 8.26 -24.05
N VAL A 51 -2.16 8.41 -23.46
CA VAL A 51 -1.92 8.57 -22.02
C VAL A 51 -1.63 10.04 -21.75
N VAL A 52 -2.45 10.70 -20.93
CA VAL A 52 -2.32 12.13 -20.59
C VAL A 52 -2.02 12.26 -19.11
N HIS A 53 -0.93 12.94 -18.76
CA HIS A 53 -0.66 13.33 -17.38
C HIS A 53 -1.46 14.59 -17.04
N VAL A 54 -2.46 14.48 -16.16
CA VAL A 54 -3.40 15.58 -15.88
C VAL A 54 -2.69 16.84 -15.33
N PRO A 55 -1.74 16.73 -14.38
CA PRO A 55 -1.08 17.91 -13.82
C PRO A 55 -0.18 18.68 -14.81
N SER A 56 0.47 18.00 -15.76
CA SER A 56 1.41 18.63 -16.70
C SER A 56 0.90 18.75 -18.13
N GLY A 57 -0.27 18.18 -18.43
CA GLY A 57 -0.84 18.09 -19.78
C GLY A 57 0.00 17.28 -20.77
N THR A 58 1.03 16.56 -20.33
CA THR A 58 1.94 15.82 -21.21
C THR A 58 1.24 14.57 -21.74
N THR A 59 1.25 14.38 -23.06
CA THR A 59 0.59 13.26 -23.72
C THR A 59 1.60 12.28 -24.30
N SER A 60 1.38 10.99 -24.12
CA SER A 60 2.11 9.90 -24.77
C SER A 60 1.14 9.04 -25.56
N THR A 61 1.44 8.76 -26.82
CA THR A 61 0.59 7.94 -27.69
C THR A 61 1.28 6.64 -28.05
N THR A 62 0.53 5.55 -28.02
CA THR A 62 0.99 4.20 -28.41
C THR A 62 -0.13 3.45 -29.11
N PHE A 63 0.18 2.32 -29.73
CA PHE A 63 -0.78 1.47 -30.42
C PHE A 63 -0.89 0.11 -29.75
N THR A 64 -2.06 -0.52 -29.80
CA THR A 64 -2.23 -1.90 -29.35
C THR A 64 -1.72 -2.89 -30.40
N ASP A 65 -1.12 -3.99 -29.93
CA ASP A 65 -0.70 -5.12 -30.75
C ASP A 65 -1.92 -5.99 -31.20
N PRO A 66 -1.74 -7.01 -32.06
CA PRO A 66 -2.85 -7.90 -32.47
C PRO A 66 -3.52 -8.68 -31.33
N ASN A 67 -2.90 -8.73 -30.15
CA ASN A 67 -3.45 -9.34 -28.94
C ASN A 67 -4.09 -8.29 -28.00
N GLY A 68 -4.28 -7.05 -28.48
CA GLY A 68 -4.90 -5.95 -27.74
C GLY A 68 -3.98 -5.30 -26.70
N GLN A 69 -2.72 -5.71 -26.59
CA GLN A 69 -1.80 -5.24 -25.57
C GLN A 69 -1.15 -3.92 -25.96
N PHE A 70 -0.98 -3.03 -24.99
CA PHE A 70 -0.19 -1.80 -25.14
C PHE A 70 0.79 -1.63 -23.98
N SER A 71 1.88 -0.92 -24.25
CA SER A 71 2.88 -0.54 -23.26
C SER A 71 3.36 0.87 -23.55
N SER A 72 3.15 1.79 -22.61
CA SER A 72 3.70 3.15 -22.60
C SER A 72 4.74 3.24 -21.49
N ARG A 73 6.01 3.47 -21.88
CA ARG A 73 7.16 3.58 -20.97
C ARG A 73 7.70 5.01 -21.01
N GLY A 74 8.53 5.38 -20.04
CA GLY A 74 9.11 6.73 -20.01
C GLY A 74 8.15 7.78 -19.44
N LEU A 75 7.11 7.35 -18.70
CA LEU A 75 6.15 8.24 -18.09
C LEU A 75 6.74 8.85 -16.82
N ARG A 76 6.28 10.04 -16.46
CA ARG A 76 6.66 10.64 -15.17
C ARG A 76 6.05 9.82 -14.03
N VAL A 77 6.71 9.85 -12.89
CA VAL A 77 6.20 9.22 -11.68
C VAL A 77 5.22 10.14 -10.97
N GLY A 78 4.22 9.56 -10.32
CA GLY A 78 3.07 10.27 -9.76
C GLY A 78 1.81 10.11 -10.60
N GLY A 79 0.88 11.06 -10.49
CA GLY A 79 -0.38 11.05 -11.22
C GLY A 79 -1.21 12.29 -10.89
N PRO A 80 -2.49 12.35 -11.30
CA PRO A 80 -3.22 11.31 -12.01
C PRO A 80 -2.97 11.31 -13.53
N TYR A 81 -3.16 10.14 -14.14
CA TYR A 81 -3.08 9.91 -15.59
C TYR A 81 -4.46 9.56 -16.15
N LEU A 82 -4.80 10.09 -17.31
CA LEU A 82 -5.97 9.69 -18.10
C LEU A 82 -5.50 8.88 -19.31
N VAL A 83 -5.95 7.64 -19.42
CA VAL A 83 -5.65 6.75 -20.54
C VAL A 83 -6.90 6.63 -21.40
N ARG A 84 -6.80 6.99 -22.68
CA ARG A 84 -7.88 6.90 -23.65
C ARG A 84 -7.48 5.99 -24.79
N SER A 85 -8.24 4.93 -25.04
CA SER A 85 -8.12 4.12 -26.25
C SER A 85 -9.16 4.56 -27.26
N ALA A 86 -8.73 4.82 -28.49
CA ALA A 86 -9.59 5.10 -29.63
C ALA A 86 -9.38 4.05 -30.72
N SER A 87 -10.45 3.40 -31.17
CA SER A 87 -10.39 2.38 -32.21
C SER A 87 -11.62 2.45 -33.12
N ALA A 88 -11.59 1.71 -34.24
CA ALA A 88 -12.77 1.55 -35.09
C ALA A 88 -13.95 0.84 -34.38
N ALA A 89 -13.69 0.13 -33.27
CA ALA A 89 -14.70 -0.55 -32.46
C ALA A 89 -15.36 0.37 -31.40
N GLY A 90 -14.80 1.57 -31.17
CA GLY A 90 -15.27 2.55 -30.17
C GLY A 90 -14.12 3.14 -29.34
N ASP A 91 -14.50 4.04 -28.42
CA ASP A 91 -13.59 4.72 -27.49
C ASP A 91 -13.75 4.17 -26.06
N ALA A 92 -12.66 4.13 -25.30
CA ALA A 92 -12.68 3.87 -23.86
C ALA A 92 -11.72 4.81 -23.13
N ALA A 93 -12.06 5.16 -21.90
CA ALA A 93 -11.20 5.98 -21.05
C ALA A 93 -11.12 5.38 -19.64
N ALA A 94 -9.91 5.38 -19.08
CA ALA A 94 -9.62 4.93 -17.72
C ALA A 94 -8.68 5.93 -17.03
N GLN A 95 -8.86 6.13 -15.73
CA GLN A 95 -7.98 6.98 -14.93
C GLN A 95 -7.04 6.11 -14.08
N VAL A 96 -5.77 6.46 -14.04
CA VAL A 96 -4.76 5.85 -13.19
C VAL A 96 -4.32 6.88 -12.14
N ALA A 97 -4.50 6.55 -10.86
CA ALA A 97 -4.29 7.48 -9.75
C ALA A 97 -2.81 7.86 -9.55
N THR A 98 -1.89 6.89 -9.61
CA THR A 98 -0.45 7.13 -9.45
C THR A 98 0.38 6.05 -10.13
N ILE A 99 1.58 6.42 -10.59
CA ILE A 99 2.57 5.55 -11.22
C ILE A 99 3.88 5.63 -10.42
N GLY A 100 4.44 4.46 -10.07
CA GLY A 100 5.73 4.34 -9.38
C GLY A 100 6.93 4.23 -10.33
N ILE A 101 8.13 4.20 -9.76
CA ILE A 101 9.38 3.94 -10.49
C ILE A 101 9.50 2.44 -10.76
N GLY A 102 9.88 2.06 -11.99
CA GLY A 102 10.28 0.69 -12.32
C GLY A 102 9.14 -0.21 -12.81
N THR A 103 8.21 -0.59 -11.93
CA THR A 103 7.13 -1.53 -12.30
C THR A 103 5.99 -0.79 -13.01
N PRO A 104 5.66 -1.14 -14.28
CA PRO A 104 4.56 -0.50 -14.98
C PRO A 104 3.21 -0.91 -14.38
N VAL A 105 2.30 0.06 -14.25
CA VAL A 105 0.93 -0.19 -13.80
C VAL A 105 0.16 -0.87 -14.90
N SER A 106 -0.47 -2.01 -14.60
CA SER A 106 -1.27 -2.78 -15.57
C SER A 106 -2.74 -2.40 -15.47
N ILE A 107 -3.36 -2.06 -16.60
CA ILE A 107 -4.78 -1.70 -16.68
C ILE A 107 -5.51 -2.47 -17.79
N GLU A 108 -6.82 -2.61 -17.63
CA GLU A 108 -7.70 -3.18 -18.64
C GLU A 108 -8.67 -2.09 -19.11
N LEU A 109 -8.80 -1.93 -20.43
CA LEU A 109 -9.75 -1.01 -21.04
C LEU A 109 -10.78 -1.82 -21.83
N VAL A 110 -12.06 -1.63 -21.52
CA VAL A 110 -13.16 -2.24 -22.26
C VAL A 110 -13.86 -1.17 -23.08
N ILE A 111 -13.92 -1.37 -24.40
CA ILE A 111 -14.61 -0.46 -25.32
C ILE A 111 -16.11 -0.73 -25.24
N ALA A 112 -16.87 0.26 -24.78
CA ALA A 112 -18.33 0.25 -24.90
C ALA A 112 -18.68 0.36 -26.40
N GLY A 113 -19.46 -0.60 -26.90
CA GLY A 113 -19.70 -0.79 -28.34
C GLY A 113 -20.15 0.48 -29.08
N ALA A 114 -19.71 0.61 -30.33
CA ALA A 114 -19.97 1.72 -31.23
C ALA A 114 -21.45 2.13 -31.33
N GLY A 115 -21.82 3.17 -30.58
CA GLY A 115 -23.12 3.84 -30.64
C GLY A 115 -23.07 5.33 -30.33
N GLU A 116 -21.95 5.87 -29.83
CA GLU A 116 -21.86 7.27 -29.44
C GLU A 116 -20.55 7.88 -29.98
N SER A 117 -20.60 8.34 -31.23
CA SER A 117 -19.59 9.26 -31.74
C SER A 117 -19.95 10.69 -31.37
N ALA A 118 -19.07 11.30 -30.58
CA ALA A 118 -18.60 12.67 -30.67
C ALA A 118 -19.65 13.79 -30.81
N ALA A 119 -20.24 14.18 -29.68
CA ALA A 119 -20.60 15.57 -29.47
C ALA A 119 -20.28 15.96 -28.02
N GLN A 120 -19.23 16.76 -27.86
CA GLN A 120 -18.97 17.58 -26.68
C GLN A 120 -18.78 16.80 -25.36
N VAL A 121 -17.55 16.41 -25.06
CA VAL A 121 -17.16 15.90 -23.73
C VAL A 121 -17.00 17.09 -22.78
N ASP A 122 -18.13 17.65 -22.36
CA ASP A 122 -18.29 18.26 -21.04
C ASP A 122 -19.03 17.22 -20.20
N ASP A 123 -18.45 16.87 -19.06
CA ASP A 123 -18.82 15.76 -18.17
C ASP A 123 -18.60 14.33 -18.70
N VAL A 124 -17.59 13.67 -18.10
CA VAL A 124 -17.47 12.22 -18.08
C VAL A 124 -18.57 11.68 -17.16
N VAL A 125 -19.74 11.40 -17.74
CA VAL A 125 -20.81 10.65 -17.06
C VAL A 125 -20.36 9.21 -16.95
N VAL A 126 -19.94 8.82 -15.75
CA VAL A 126 -19.75 7.42 -15.36
C VAL A 126 -21.13 6.76 -15.35
N THR A 127 -21.41 5.90 -16.32
CA THR A 127 -22.52 4.96 -16.24
C THR A 127 -22.23 3.98 -15.10
N GLY A 128 -22.74 4.32 -13.92
CA GLY A 128 -22.62 3.52 -12.72
C GLY A 128 -23.31 2.17 -12.90
N VAL A 129 -22.54 1.14 -13.22
CA VAL A 129 -22.83 -0.15 -12.61
C VAL A 129 -22.51 0.04 -11.13
N ARG A 130 -23.51 -0.19 -10.29
CA ARG A 130 -23.37 -0.29 -8.82
C ARG A 130 -22.40 -1.42 -8.46
N SER A 131 -21.12 -1.19 -8.70
CA SER A 131 -20.04 -1.87 -8.02
C SER A 131 -19.93 -1.15 -6.69
N GLY A 132 -20.34 -1.83 -5.61
CA GLY A 132 -20.13 -1.34 -4.26
C GLY A 132 -18.70 -0.82 -4.12
N GLY A 133 -18.58 0.34 -3.47
CA GLY A 133 -17.33 1.12 -3.42
C GLY A 133 -16.11 0.23 -3.34
N LEU A 134 -15.18 0.42 -4.28
CA LEU A 134 -13.85 -0.15 -4.23
C LEU A 134 -13.12 0.45 -3.02
N ARG A 135 -13.44 -0.09 -1.84
CA ARG A 135 -12.62 -0.05 -0.66
C ARG A 135 -11.44 -0.97 -0.98
N THR A 136 -10.32 -0.37 -1.35
CA THR A 136 -9.04 -1.02 -1.64
C THR A 136 -8.36 -1.52 -0.36
N SER A 137 -9.12 -2.25 0.47
CA SER A 137 -8.58 -3.11 1.51
C SER A 137 -8.67 -4.54 0.98
N PRO A 138 -7.64 -5.38 1.10
CA PRO A 138 -7.74 -6.78 0.72
C PRO A 138 -8.92 -7.40 1.46
N ARG A 139 -9.93 -7.90 0.73
CA ARG A 139 -10.96 -8.76 1.30
C ARG A 139 -10.89 -10.11 0.60
N SER A 140 -10.42 -11.12 1.32
CA SER A 140 -10.45 -12.50 0.87
C SER A 140 -11.81 -13.11 1.23
N ASN A 141 -12.78 -13.04 0.32
CA ASN A 141 -14.02 -13.79 0.45
C ASN A 141 -13.74 -15.25 0.07
N LEU A 142 -13.41 -16.09 1.06
CA LEU A 142 -13.17 -17.51 0.87
C LEU A 142 -14.44 -18.31 1.20
N ASN A 143 -14.90 -19.12 0.27
CA ASN A 143 -16.02 -20.05 0.51
C ASN A 143 -15.49 -21.42 0.98
N LEU A 144 -16.37 -22.29 1.47
CA LEU A 144 -15.97 -23.61 2.00
C LEU A 144 -15.26 -24.50 0.96
N ALA A 145 -15.61 -24.37 -0.33
CA ALA A 145 -14.97 -25.13 -1.41
C ALA A 145 -13.56 -24.59 -1.74
N ASP A 146 -13.33 -23.28 -1.61
CA ASP A 146 -12.02 -22.65 -1.75
C ASP A 146 -11.09 -23.10 -0.60
N ILE A 147 -11.64 -23.26 0.61
CA ILE A 147 -10.92 -23.75 1.80
C ILE A 147 -10.43 -25.20 1.60
N GLU A 148 -11.22 -26.05 0.93
CA GLU A 148 -10.89 -27.46 0.73
C GLU A 148 -9.92 -27.73 -0.43
N THR A 149 -9.80 -26.79 -1.36
CA THR A 149 -9.01 -26.97 -2.60
C THR A 149 -7.65 -26.25 -2.58
N LEU A 150 -7.39 -25.40 -1.58
CA LEU A 150 -6.10 -24.73 -1.43
C LEU A 150 -5.01 -25.71 -0.94
N PRO A 151 -3.82 -25.69 -1.56
CA PRO A 151 -2.72 -26.57 -1.19
C PRO A 151 -2.24 -26.31 0.25
N SER A 152 -2.13 -27.39 1.04
CA SER A 152 -1.98 -27.43 2.49
C SER A 152 -0.59 -27.08 3.06
N ILE A 153 0.30 -26.47 2.29
CA ILE A 153 1.64 -26.07 2.79
C ILE A 153 1.58 -24.83 3.72
N GLY A 154 0.42 -24.18 3.83
CA GLY A 154 0.15 -23.14 4.82
C GLY A 154 -1.32 -23.09 5.19
N ARG A 155 -1.79 -24.09 5.96
CA ARG A 155 -3.15 -24.07 6.54
C ARG A 155 -3.20 -23.04 7.69
N ASP A 156 -3.07 -21.75 7.35
CA ASP A 156 -3.19 -20.62 8.25
C ASP A 156 -4.22 -19.62 7.69
N ILE A 157 -5.46 -20.08 7.61
CA ILE A 157 -6.66 -19.25 7.34
C ILE A 157 -7.17 -18.58 8.61
N MET A 158 -6.45 -18.70 9.74
CA MET A 158 -6.81 -18.06 11.01
C MET A 158 -6.37 -16.59 11.12
N ALA A 159 -5.74 -16.04 10.09
CA ALA A 159 -4.93 -14.83 10.22
C ALA A 159 -5.54 -13.55 9.65
N LEU A 160 -6.08 -13.56 8.43
CA LEU A 160 -6.47 -12.32 7.74
C LEU A 160 -7.81 -11.79 8.26
N ASP A 161 -7.81 -10.53 8.71
CA ASP A 161 -8.93 -9.80 9.31
C ASP A 161 -9.57 -10.48 10.54
N ALA A 162 -8.88 -11.45 11.16
CA ALA A 162 -9.48 -12.32 12.18
C ALA A 162 -9.34 -11.82 13.63
N GLY A 163 -8.64 -10.70 13.87
CA GLY A 163 -8.52 -10.12 15.20
C GLY A 163 -8.11 -8.67 15.21
N ILE A 164 -8.49 -7.99 16.29
CA ILE A 164 -8.25 -6.57 16.50
C ILE A 164 -7.41 -6.36 17.77
N LEU A 165 -6.55 -5.35 17.76
CA LEU A 165 -5.86 -4.88 18.94
C LEU A 165 -6.56 -3.63 19.44
N VAL A 166 -7.21 -3.74 20.59
CA VAL A 166 -7.96 -2.63 21.19
C VAL A 166 -7.11 -1.96 22.25
N GLY A 167 -7.12 -0.63 22.25
CA GLY A 167 -6.44 0.18 23.24
C GLY A 167 -7.18 1.47 23.52
N GLU A 168 -6.50 2.36 24.23
CA GLU A 168 -7.01 3.60 24.75
C GLU A 168 -5.99 4.73 24.55
N VAL A 169 -6.49 5.91 24.19
CA VAL A 169 -5.71 7.14 24.20
C VAL A 169 -5.53 7.58 25.65
N LEU A 170 -4.27 7.70 26.09
CA LEU A 170 -3.89 8.10 27.44
C LEU A 170 -3.74 9.62 27.56
N ASP A 171 -3.12 10.24 26.56
CA ASP A 171 -2.84 11.68 26.55
C ASP A 171 -2.77 12.24 25.13
N THR A 172 -3.00 13.54 24.98
CA THR A 172 -2.96 14.24 23.70
C THR A 172 -2.29 15.61 23.84
N PHE A 173 -1.38 15.94 22.93
CA PHE A 173 -0.68 17.23 22.94
C PHE A 173 -0.26 17.66 21.53
N ASP A 174 0.10 18.92 21.36
CA ASP A 174 0.67 19.45 20.12
C ASP A 174 2.18 19.63 20.26
N ASN A 175 2.93 19.13 19.27
CA ASN A 175 4.37 19.34 19.16
C ASN A 175 4.75 19.71 17.71
N GLY A 176 4.02 20.65 17.12
CA GLY A 176 4.08 20.97 15.69
C GLY A 176 3.24 20.03 14.81
N ILE A 177 2.83 18.88 15.36
CA ILE A 177 1.76 18.03 14.89
C ILE A 177 0.91 17.63 16.10
N ALA A 178 -0.37 17.31 15.88
CA ALA A 178 -1.21 16.74 16.92
C ALA A 178 -0.76 15.31 17.22
N VAL A 179 -0.49 15.00 18.48
CA VAL A 179 -0.01 13.69 18.95
C VAL A 179 -1.00 13.13 19.96
N ALA A 180 -1.26 11.83 19.88
CA ALA A 180 -1.96 11.08 20.92
C ALA A 180 -1.11 9.88 21.35
N ILE A 181 -0.88 9.76 22.65
CA ILE A 181 -0.19 8.63 23.25
C ILE A 181 -1.23 7.59 23.62
N THR A 182 -0.97 6.35 23.23
CA THR A 182 -1.86 5.21 23.49
C THR A 182 -1.26 4.28 24.53
N ASP A 183 -2.06 3.37 25.09
CA ASP A 183 -1.59 2.25 25.91
C ASP A 183 -1.01 1.08 25.07
N ILE A 184 -0.98 1.23 23.74
CA ILE A 184 -0.43 0.26 22.80
C ILE A 184 0.95 0.74 22.31
N SER A 185 1.94 -0.14 22.32
CA SER A 185 3.26 0.14 21.73
C SER A 185 3.39 -0.54 20.37
N ALA A 186 3.85 0.19 19.34
CA ALA A 186 4.25 -0.41 18.08
C ALA A 186 5.43 -1.37 18.32
N THR A 187 6.39 -0.97 19.13
CA THR A 187 7.57 -1.79 19.45
C THR A 187 7.23 -3.07 20.21
N CYS A 188 6.27 -3.01 21.15
CA CYS A 188 5.98 -4.14 22.03
C CYS A 188 4.86 -5.04 21.48
N HIS A 189 3.83 -4.46 20.84
CA HIS A 189 2.59 -5.16 20.51
C HIS A 189 2.42 -5.40 19.01
N MET A 190 3.07 -4.60 18.17
CA MET A 190 2.98 -4.68 16.71
C MET A 190 4.37 -4.47 16.06
N PRO A 191 5.40 -5.26 16.42
CA PRO A 191 6.79 -4.98 16.03
C PRO A 191 6.99 -4.92 14.51
N ASP A 192 6.15 -5.60 13.73
CA ASP A 192 6.16 -5.56 12.26
C ASP A 192 5.92 -4.14 11.71
N VAL A 193 5.20 -3.27 12.42
CA VAL A 193 5.03 -1.84 12.07
C VAL A 193 6.39 -1.13 11.95
N ILE A 194 7.38 -1.60 12.70
CA ILE A 194 8.75 -1.06 12.71
C ILE A 194 9.70 -1.94 11.88
N GLU A 195 9.62 -3.27 12.02
CA GLU A 195 10.52 -4.22 11.33
C GLU A 195 10.28 -4.28 9.82
N ALA A 196 9.03 -4.19 9.39
CA ALA A 196 8.60 -4.19 7.99
C ALA A 196 7.59 -3.04 7.79
N PRO A 197 8.07 -1.79 7.69
CA PRO A 197 7.26 -0.60 7.89
C PRO A 197 5.93 -0.61 7.14
N TYR A 198 4.84 -0.69 7.90
CA TYR A 198 3.48 -0.58 7.40
C TYR A 198 2.64 0.18 8.42
N ARG A 199 1.49 0.70 7.97
CA ARG A 199 0.54 1.42 8.83
C ARG A 199 -0.70 0.55 9.04
N PRO A 200 -0.97 0.07 10.27
CA PRO A 200 -2.15 -0.76 10.51
C PRO A 200 -3.43 0.03 10.24
N ALA A 201 -4.46 -0.63 9.73
CA ALA A 201 -5.76 0.02 9.56
C ALA A 201 -6.40 0.23 10.94
N MET A 202 -6.99 1.41 11.18
CA MET A 202 -7.73 1.69 12.41
C MET A 202 -9.23 1.61 12.15
N LEU A 203 -9.96 0.95 13.04
CA LEU A 203 -11.42 0.90 13.00
C LEU A 203 -11.98 2.32 13.16
N ASN A 204 -12.93 2.69 12.30
CA ASN A 204 -13.58 4.01 12.29
C ASN A 204 -12.63 5.19 12.07
N GLU A 205 -11.52 4.98 11.36
CA GLU A 205 -10.75 6.11 10.83
C GLU A 205 -11.61 6.99 9.92
N GLY A 206 -11.57 8.31 10.14
CA GLY A 206 -12.36 9.28 9.38
C GLY A 206 -11.76 9.60 8.01
N GLU A 207 -12.59 9.93 7.04
CA GLU A 207 -12.14 10.47 5.74
C GLU A 207 -11.82 11.97 5.81
N THR A 208 -12.41 12.66 6.79
CA THR A 208 -12.22 14.09 7.06
C THR A 208 -11.98 14.30 8.54
N GLY A 209 -11.19 15.30 8.93
CA GLY A 209 -10.91 15.58 10.33
C GLY A 209 -9.49 16.06 10.58
N THR A 210 -9.05 15.92 11.82
CA THR A 210 -7.68 16.28 12.24
C THR A 210 -6.81 15.03 12.26
N THR A 211 -5.65 15.11 11.64
CA THR A 211 -4.65 14.03 11.70
C THR A 211 -3.91 14.07 13.04
N PHE A 212 -3.98 12.97 13.77
CA PHE A 212 -3.19 12.74 14.98
C PHE A 212 -2.13 11.67 14.70
N ARG A 213 -0.90 11.93 15.13
CA ARG A 213 0.14 10.90 15.22
C ARG A 213 -0.08 10.07 16.46
N LEU A 214 -0.35 8.78 16.28
CA LEU A 214 -0.47 7.83 17.38
C LEU A 214 0.91 7.30 17.76
N GLY A 215 1.29 7.57 19.01
CA GLY A 215 2.51 7.05 19.64
C GLY A 215 2.20 6.00 20.69
N GLY A 216 3.18 5.13 20.95
CA GLY A 216 3.13 4.20 22.06
C GLY A 216 3.66 4.76 23.36
N PRO A 217 3.46 4.04 24.48
CA PRO A 217 3.86 4.47 25.81
C PRO A 217 5.33 4.22 26.12
N SER A 218 6.10 3.60 25.21
CA SER A 218 7.52 3.34 25.46
C SER A 218 8.37 4.61 25.34
N CYS A 219 9.55 4.62 25.96
CA CYS A 219 10.48 5.74 25.87
C CYS A 219 11.24 5.80 24.53
N LEU A 220 10.97 4.90 23.58
CA LEU A 220 11.62 4.88 22.29
C LEU A 220 11.06 6.01 21.41
N ALA A 221 11.92 6.90 20.92
CA ALA A 221 11.51 8.00 20.04
C ALA A 221 10.80 7.53 18.75
N GLY A 222 11.09 6.30 18.31
CA GLY A 222 10.48 5.65 17.16
C GLY A 222 9.24 4.80 17.47
N ASP A 223 8.68 4.85 18.69
CA ASP A 223 7.45 4.14 19.03
C ASP A 223 6.22 4.87 18.48
N ILE A 224 6.17 4.94 17.16
CA ILE A 224 5.14 5.62 16.38
C ILE A 224 4.35 4.55 15.63
N ILE A 225 3.05 4.49 15.87
CA ILE A 225 2.14 3.55 15.19
C ILE A 225 1.76 4.08 13.80
N GLY A 226 1.57 5.40 13.68
CA GLY A 226 1.25 6.06 12.42
C GLY A 226 0.39 7.31 12.61
N ASP A 227 0.02 7.92 11.48
CA ASP A 227 -0.82 9.12 11.44
C ASP A 227 -2.24 8.74 11.06
N TYR A 228 -3.24 9.12 11.86
CA TYR A 228 -4.63 8.71 11.72
C TYR A 228 -5.57 9.90 11.77
N VAL A 229 -6.62 9.86 10.95
CA VAL A 229 -7.61 10.94 10.90
C VAL A 229 -8.74 10.67 11.89
N PHE A 230 -8.96 11.63 12.78
CA PHE A 230 -10.08 11.65 13.72
C PHE A 230 -11.06 12.75 13.31
N GLU A 231 -12.33 12.36 13.08
CA GLU A 231 -13.41 13.33 12.81
C GLU A 231 -13.61 14.27 14.01
N THR A 232 -13.56 13.71 15.22
CA THR A 232 -13.57 14.44 16.49
C THR A 232 -12.22 14.23 17.19
N PRO A 233 -11.48 15.29 17.57
CA PRO A 233 -10.21 15.14 18.28
C PRO A 233 -10.33 14.20 19.48
N PRO A 234 -9.45 13.18 19.59
CA PRO A 234 -9.52 12.22 20.68
C PRO A 234 -9.16 12.92 22.00
N THR A 235 -9.70 12.38 23.09
CA THR A 235 -9.35 12.76 24.46
C THR A 235 -8.88 11.54 25.25
N SER A 236 -8.26 11.75 26.41
CA SER A 236 -7.92 10.65 27.32
C SER A 236 -9.14 9.78 27.61
N GLY A 237 -9.02 8.46 27.47
CA GLY A 237 -10.14 7.52 27.54
C GLY A 237 -10.75 7.11 26.20
N THR A 238 -10.35 7.74 25.08
CA THR A 238 -10.88 7.39 23.76
C THR A 238 -10.40 5.99 23.35
N ARG A 239 -11.35 5.10 23.05
CA ARG A 239 -11.06 3.73 22.60
C ARG A 239 -10.69 3.71 21.14
N ILE A 240 -9.63 2.99 20.82
CA ILE A 240 -9.15 2.76 19.45
C ILE A 240 -8.99 1.26 19.22
N ALA A 241 -9.11 0.83 17.97
CA ALA A 241 -8.88 -0.56 17.59
C ALA A 241 -8.11 -0.62 16.28
N PHE A 242 -6.95 -1.28 16.30
CA PHE A 242 -6.20 -1.61 15.10
C PHE A 242 -6.68 -2.94 14.55
N LEU A 243 -6.94 -2.96 13.25
CA LEU A 243 -7.44 -4.11 12.52
C LEU A 243 -6.30 -5.04 12.12
N ASP A 244 -6.66 -6.30 11.88
CA ASP A 244 -5.77 -7.32 11.33
C ASP A 244 -4.52 -7.58 12.22
N GLN A 245 -4.73 -7.53 13.54
CA GLN A 245 -3.68 -7.69 14.55
C GLN A 245 -3.69 -9.07 15.21
N ALA A 246 -4.24 -10.10 14.56
CA ALA A 246 -4.19 -11.47 15.07
C ALA A 246 -2.89 -12.19 14.71
N HIS A 247 -2.40 -11.96 13.49
CA HIS A 247 -1.29 -12.69 12.91
C HIS A 247 0.01 -11.91 13.04
N TYR A 248 1.13 -12.61 13.22
CA TYR A 248 2.47 -12.03 13.37
C TYR A 248 2.62 -10.93 14.46
N SER A 249 1.60 -10.72 15.30
CA SER A 249 1.59 -9.81 16.44
C SER A 249 1.85 -10.57 17.74
N MET A 250 0.87 -11.34 18.25
CA MET A 250 0.89 -12.06 19.53
C MET A 250 2.16 -12.91 19.70
N VAL A 251 2.59 -13.58 18.63
CA VAL A 251 3.77 -14.45 18.60
C VAL A 251 5.11 -13.71 18.68
N LYS A 252 5.10 -12.38 18.46
CA LYS A 252 6.28 -11.50 18.52
C LYS A 252 6.20 -10.47 19.66
N THR A 253 5.13 -10.49 20.45
CA THR A 253 4.96 -9.52 21.54
C THR A 253 6.09 -9.60 22.56
N ASN A 254 6.46 -8.46 23.10
CA ASN A 254 7.49 -8.34 24.12
C ASN A 254 7.09 -7.32 25.18
N THR A 255 7.89 -7.22 26.23
CA THR A 255 7.65 -6.35 27.40
C THR A 255 8.75 -5.30 27.51
N PHE A 256 9.21 -4.78 26.37
CA PHE A 256 10.21 -3.73 26.35
C PHE A 256 9.73 -2.53 27.17
N ASN A 257 10.65 -1.91 27.89
CA ASN A 257 10.36 -0.78 28.81
C ASN A 257 9.32 -1.09 29.90
N GLY A 258 8.99 -2.37 30.15
CA GLY A 258 7.96 -2.76 31.10
C GLY A 258 6.53 -2.45 30.64
N VAL A 259 6.31 -2.22 29.35
CA VAL A 259 4.96 -2.00 28.80
C VAL A 259 4.11 -3.25 29.03
N PRO A 260 2.89 -3.12 29.61
CA PRO A 260 2.01 -4.26 29.87
C PRO A 260 1.58 -4.95 28.58
N LEU A 261 1.56 -6.28 28.58
CA LEU A 261 1.05 -7.06 27.45
C LEU A 261 -0.48 -6.95 27.35
N PRO A 262 -1.04 -6.83 26.13
CA PRO A 262 -2.49 -6.84 25.94
C PRO A 262 -3.08 -8.19 26.35
N ALA A 263 -4.21 -8.16 27.04
CA ALA A 263 -4.97 -9.37 27.34
C ALA A 263 -5.47 -10.04 26.04
N ILE A 264 -5.55 -11.37 26.05
CA ILE A 264 -6.08 -12.15 24.93
C ILE A 264 -7.53 -12.50 25.27
N ALA A 265 -8.46 -12.07 24.42
CA ALA A 265 -9.88 -12.38 24.54
C ALA A 265 -10.43 -12.94 23.22
N LEU A 266 -11.45 -13.79 23.33
CA LEU A 266 -12.24 -14.27 22.20
C LEU A 266 -13.61 -13.61 22.24
N TRP A 267 -14.01 -13.01 21.13
CA TRP A 267 -15.33 -12.42 20.96
C TRP A 267 -16.15 -13.29 20.01
N ASN A 268 -17.40 -13.57 20.38
CA ASN A 268 -18.36 -14.25 19.54
C ASN A 268 -19.31 -13.22 18.92
N SER A 269 -19.24 -13.05 17.60
CA SER A 269 -20.02 -12.04 16.88
C SER A 269 -21.53 -12.31 16.81
N GLU A 270 -21.98 -13.55 17.03
CA GLU A 270 -23.40 -13.91 17.00
C GLU A 270 -24.10 -13.62 18.34
N THR A 271 -23.36 -13.80 19.44
CA THR A 271 -23.89 -13.70 20.81
C THR A 271 -23.39 -12.47 21.57
N ASP A 272 -22.44 -11.75 20.99
CA ASP A 272 -21.68 -10.65 21.60
C ASP A 272 -20.91 -11.06 22.88
N ALA A 273 -20.74 -12.36 23.11
CA ALA A 273 -20.06 -12.86 24.28
C ALA A 273 -18.54 -12.66 24.15
N LEU A 274 -17.93 -12.01 25.15
CA LEU A 274 -16.49 -11.86 25.28
C LEU A 274 -15.95 -12.83 26.34
N ARG A 275 -14.99 -13.67 25.96
CA ARG A 275 -14.30 -14.60 26.85
C ARG A 275 -12.83 -14.23 26.96
N LEU A 276 -12.40 -13.83 28.15
CA LEU A 276 -10.99 -13.66 28.46
C LEU A 276 -10.28 -15.03 28.42
N VAL A 277 -9.22 -15.13 27.62
CA VAL A 277 -8.40 -16.35 27.48
C VAL A 277 -7.15 -16.25 28.34
N ARG A 278 -6.49 -15.09 28.31
CA ARG A 278 -5.26 -14.86 29.07
C ARG A 278 -5.15 -13.38 29.45
N GLU A 279 -4.72 -13.15 30.68
CA GLU A 279 -4.28 -11.85 31.17
C GLU A 279 -2.83 -12.01 31.61
N PHE A 280 -2.06 -10.93 31.50
CA PHE A 280 -0.66 -10.91 31.85
C PHE A 280 -0.48 -9.99 33.05
N ASP A 281 0.21 -10.49 34.07
CA ASP A 281 0.53 -9.71 35.26
C ASP A 281 2.02 -9.36 35.30
N TYR A 282 2.43 -8.73 36.39
CA TYR A 282 3.83 -8.35 36.62
C TYR A 282 4.79 -9.55 36.63
N SER A 283 4.33 -10.76 37.01
CA SER A 283 5.19 -11.94 37.08
C SER A 283 5.72 -12.34 35.71
N GLU A 284 4.91 -12.19 34.65
CA GLU A 284 5.32 -12.45 33.26
C GLU A 284 6.48 -11.56 32.81
N PHE A 285 6.52 -10.30 33.27
CA PHE A 285 7.64 -9.40 33.02
C PHE A 285 8.87 -9.80 33.85
N ARG A 286 8.68 -10.02 35.16
CA ARG A 286 9.76 -10.33 36.10
C ARG A 286 10.47 -11.64 35.72
N ASP A 287 9.71 -12.70 35.47
CA ASP A 287 10.23 -14.05 35.28
C ASP A 287 10.98 -14.22 33.93
N ARG A 288 10.79 -13.28 33.00
CA ARG A 288 11.60 -13.21 31.76
C ARG A 288 13.00 -12.63 31.98
N LEU A 289 13.23 -11.93 33.09
CA LEU A 289 14.48 -11.23 33.36
C LEU A 289 15.45 -12.00 34.28
N SER A 290 14.95 -12.94 35.08
CA SER A 290 15.77 -13.78 35.99
C SER A 290 15.00 -14.96 36.58
#